data_AF-W4LCK4-F1
#
_entry.id   AF-W4LCK4-F1
#
_cell.length_a   1.000
_cell.length_b   1.000
_cell.length_c   1.000
_cell.angle_alpha   90.00
_cell.angle_beta   90.00
_cell.angle_gamma   90.00
#
_symmetry.space_group_name_H-M   'P 1'
#
loop_
_entity.id
_entity.type
_entity.pdbx_description
1 polymer ?
#
loop_
_entity_poly.entity_id
_entity_poly.type
_entity_poly.pdbx_seq_one_letter_code
_entity_poly.pdbx_strand_id
1 'polypeptide(L)'
;MATFDALTYTQRLQAGGISQSDATAHAEALRDALREQESNLATKSDLAELRADLAELRADFAELRAEVKTEIAELRTEVKTEIAELRTEVKTEIAELRTEMQTGFAEVRAEIAEVRTEIAEVRTEIAGVRADLQGQVSEIKGEVRTIRRLFWALVVGILLRMVLSSPELTKLLGF
;
A
#
# COMPACT_ATOMS: atom_id res chain seq x y z
N MET A 1 -49.04 15.54 58.79
CA MET A 1 -48.06 15.31 59.87
C MET A 1 -48.80 15.69 61.14
N ALA A 2 -48.98 14.76 62.08
CA ALA A 2 -49.68 15.07 63.32
C ALA A 2 -48.80 16.04 64.10
N THR A 3 -49.22 17.30 64.23
CA THR A 3 -48.48 18.31 64.98
C THR A 3 -48.56 17.99 66.46
N PHE A 4 -47.43 18.04 67.16
CA PHE A 4 -47.39 17.85 68.60
C PHE A 4 -48.27 18.90 69.31
N ASP A 5 -49.34 18.44 69.95
CA ASP A 5 -50.27 19.29 70.70
C ASP A 5 -49.78 19.46 72.15
N ALA A 6 -49.06 20.56 72.36
CA ALA A 6 -48.51 20.92 73.66
C ALA A 6 -49.60 21.18 74.73
N LEU A 7 -50.81 21.60 74.34
CA LEU A 7 -51.89 21.87 75.29
C LEU A 7 -52.47 20.58 75.83
N THR A 8 -52.76 19.62 74.94
CA THR A 8 -53.24 18.29 75.36
C THR A 8 -52.17 17.54 76.17
N TYR A 9 -50.88 17.74 75.84
CA TYR A 9 -49.77 17.14 76.58
C TYR A 9 -49.61 17.72 78.00
N THR A 10 -49.65 19.05 78.15
CA THR A 10 -49.59 19.70 79.48
C THR A 10 -50.78 19.34 80.36
N GLN A 11 -52.00 19.29 79.80
CA GLN A 11 -53.20 18.87 80.53
C GLN A 11 -53.11 17.44 81.05
N ARG A 12 -52.50 16.52 80.29
CA ARG A 12 -52.27 15.13 80.74
C ARG A 12 -51.25 15.04 81.87
N LEU A 13 -50.18 15.84 81.83
CA LEU A 13 -49.19 15.90 82.92
C LEU A 13 -49.81 16.46 84.20
N GLN A 14 -50.65 17.49 84.09
CA GLN A 14 -51.38 18.06 85.22
C GLN A 14 -52.39 17.08 85.82
N ALA A 15 -53.13 16.33 84.99
CA ALA A 15 -54.03 15.27 85.45
C ALA A 15 -53.28 14.13 86.19
N GLY A 16 -51.99 13.95 85.90
CA GLY A 16 -51.09 13.05 86.61
C GLY A 16 -50.49 13.60 87.91
N GLY A 17 -50.87 14.82 88.33
CA GLY A 17 -50.41 15.45 89.57
C GLY A 17 -49.14 16.31 89.45
N ILE A 18 -48.66 16.57 88.23
CA ILE A 18 -47.50 17.44 87.99
C ILE A 18 -47.94 18.90 88.06
N SER A 19 -47.11 19.77 88.65
CA SER A 19 -47.40 21.20 88.77
C SER A 19 -47.50 21.87 87.39
N GLN A 20 -48.26 22.96 87.30
CA GLN A 20 -48.41 23.68 86.04
C GLN A 20 -47.07 24.19 85.47
N SER A 21 -46.14 24.63 86.32
CA SER A 21 -44.81 25.09 85.85
C SER A 21 -44.00 23.95 85.26
N ASP A 22 -43.97 22.79 85.93
CA ASP A 22 -43.13 21.65 85.51
C ASP A 22 -43.72 20.97 84.27
N ALA A 23 -45.06 20.87 84.19
CA ALA A 23 -45.75 20.37 83.00
C ALA A 23 -45.46 21.24 81.77
N THR A 24 -45.40 22.57 81.95
CA THR A 24 -45.08 23.52 80.87
C THR A 24 -43.62 23.41 80.45
N ALA A 25 -42.69 23.36 81.41
CA ALA A 25 -41.26 23.19 81.13
C ALA A 25 -40.96 21.87 80.39
N HIS A 26 -41.64 20.78 80.75
CA HIS A 26 -41.54 19.50 80.02
C HIS A 26 -42.10 19.57 78.59
N ALA A 27 -43.22 20.28 78.40
CA ALA A 27 -43.81 20.45 77.07
C ALA A 27 -42.93 21.31 76.15
N GLU A 28 -42.26 22.34 76.69
CA GLU A 28 -41.30 23.17 75.98
C GLU A 28 -40.04 22.39 75.61
N ALA A 29 -39.40 21.70 76.57
CA ALA A 29 -38.21 20.90 76.29
C ALA A 29 -38.46 19.80 75.24
N LEU A 30 -39.62 19.14 75.28
CA LEU A 30 -40.01 18.14 74.29
C LEU A 30 -40.30 18.78 72.92
N ARG A 31 -40.94 19.95 72.89
CA ARG A 31 -41.18 20.69 71.64
C ARG A 31 -39.87 21.14 71.00
N ASP A 32 -38.90 21.60 71.78
CA ASP A 32 -37.59 22.01 71.28
C ASP A 32 -36.79 20.80 70.77
N ALA A 33 -36.78 19.69 71.50
CA ALA A 33 -36.15 18.44 71.05
C ALA A 33 -36.79 17.90 69.74
N LEU A 34 -38.11 17.97 69.61
CA LEU A 34 -38.82 17.59 68.38
C LEU A 34 -38.50 18.53 67.23
N ARG A 35 -38.36 19.83 67.49
CA ARG A 35 -37.99 20.83 66.47
C ARG A 35 -36.56 20.62 65.98
N GLU A 36 -35.62 20.31 66.86
CA GLU A 36 -34.25 19.94 66.50
C GLU A 36 -34.22 18.67 65.66
N GLN A 37 -35.00 17.65 66.06
CA GLN A 37 -35.10 16.40 65.30
C GLN A 37 -35.71 16.62 63.91
N GLU A 38 -36.77 17.43 63.79
CA GLU A 38 -37.38 17.80 62.50
C GLU A 38 -36.42 18.60 61.62
N SER A 39 -35.57 19.45 62.20
CA SER A 39 -34.61 20.25 61.44
C SER A 39 -33.48 19.42 60.80
N ASN A 40 -33.21 18.23 61.33
CA ASN A 40 -32.21 17.29 60.80
C ASN A 40 -32.78 16.32 59.75
N LEU A 41 -34.10 16.32 59.52
CA LEU A 41 -34.74 15.46 58.54
C LEU A 41 -34.82 16.16 57.18
N ALA A 42 -34.55 15.40 56.12
CA ALA A 42 -34.82 15.85 54.76
C ALA A 42 -36.31 16.19 54.62
N THR A 43 -36.59 17.36 54.05
CA THR A 43 -37.96 17.82 53.82
C THR A 43 -38.59 17.06 52.66
N LYS A 44 -39.92 17.16 52.53
CA LYS A 44 -40.61 16.66 51.34
C LYS A 44 -40.14 17.34 50.05
N SER A 45 -39.64 18.58 50.15
CA SER A 45 -39.09 19.32 49.02
C SER A 45 -37.80 18.68 48.55
N ASP A 46 -36.87 18.39 49.46
CA ASP A 46 -35.57 17.77 49.15
C ASP A 46 -35.79 16.38 48.50
N LEU A 47 -36.75 15.62 49.01
CA LEU A 47 -37.16 14.33 48.43
C LEU A 47 -37.87 14.45 47.07
N ALA A 48 -38.46 15.61 46.75
CA ALA A 48 -39.03 15.86 45.43
C ALA A 48 -37.94 16.26 44.43
N GLU A 49 -36.98 17.07 44.86
CA GLU A 49 -35.79 17.47 44.09
C GLU A 49 -34.94 16.26 43.74
N LEU A 50 -34.57 15.42 44.71
CA LEU A 50 -33.83 14.17 44.45
C LEU A 50 -34.54 13.21 43.50
N ARG A 51 -35.88 13.22 43.48
CA ARG A 51 -36.65 12.41 42.51
C ARG A 51 -36.61 13.01 41.11
N ALA A 52 -36.61 14.34 40.99
CA ALA A 52 -36.44 15.03 39.73
C ALA A 52 -35.04 14.76 39.16
N ASP A 53 -33.99 14.95 39.97
CA ASP A 53 -32.61 14.69 39.58
C ASP A 53 -32.40 13.24 39.14
N LEU A 54 -32.98 12.28 39.87
CA LEU A 54 -32.91 10.86 39.50
C LEU A 54 -33.66 10.56 38.20
N ALA A 55 -34.76 11.27 37.92
CA ALA A 55 -35.50 11.12 36.67
C ALA A 55 -34.71 11.69 35.49
N GLU A 56 -34.05 12.84 35.68
CA GLU A 56 -33.17 13.47 34.69
C GLU A 56 -31.95 12.58 34.40
N LEU A 57 -31.23 12.12 35.42
CA LEU A 57 -30.10 11.19 35.25
C LEU A 57 -30.48 9.90 34.53
N ARG A 58 -31.71 9.40 34.74
CA ARG A 58 -32.21 8.22 34.02
C ARG A 58 -32.50 8.53 32.55
N ALA A 59 -33.00 9.73 32.25
CA ALA A 59 -33.22 10.18 30.88
C ALA A 59 -31.87 10.33 30.15
N ASP A 60 -30.92 11.03 30.76
CA ASP A 60 -29.56 11.24 30.21
C ASP A 60 -28.86 9.90 29.96
N PHE A 61 -28.94 8.96 30.91
CA PHE A 61 -28.35 7.65 30.73
C PHE A 61 -29.02 6.84 29.61
N ALA A 62 -30.34 6.99 29.42
CA ALA A 62 -31.04 6.35 28.31
C ALA A 62 -30.66 6.96 26.96
N GLU A 63 -30.49 8.27 26.90
CA GLU A 63 -30.03 9.01 25.71
C GLU A 63 -28.60 8.61 25.34
N LEU A 64 -27.66 8.67 26.29
CA LEU A 64 -26.27 8.26 26.08
C LEU A 64 -26.18 6.80 25.59
N ARG A 65 -27.00 5.91 26.15
CA ARG A 65 -27.05 4.51 25.72
C ARG A 65 -27.57 4.37 24.29
N ALA A 66 -28.52 5.21 23.87
CA ALA A 66 -29.03 5.22 22.51
C ALA A 66 -27.99 5.78 21.53
N GLU A 67 -27.33 6.88 21.89
CA GLU A 67 -26.25 7.51 21.11
C GLU A 67 -25.10 6.53 20.87
N VAL A 68 -24.54 5.95 21.94
CA VAL A 68 -23.44 4.97 21.84
C VAL A 68 -23.83 3.76 20.99
N LYS A 69 -25.09 3.31 21.07
CA LYS A 69 -25.57 2.20 20.23
C LYS A 69 -25.61 2.58 18.75
N THR A 70 -26.02 3.81 18.44
CA THR A 70 -26.04 4.35 17.08
C THR A 70 -24.63 4.52 16.54
N GLU A 71 -23.73 5.16 17.28
CA GLU A 71 -22.32 5.33 16.88
C GLU A 71 -21.63 3.99 16.61
N ILE A 72 -21.84 2.99 17.48
CA ILE A 72 -21.30 1.63 17.27
C ILE A 72 -21.86 1.00 15.99
N ALA A 73 -23.13 1.23 15.68
CA ALA A 73 -23.74 0.71 14.45
C ALA A 73 -23.16 1.40 13.21
N GLU A 74 -23.01 2.73 13.26
CA GLU A 74 -22.43 3.54 12.19
C GLU A 74 -20.97 3.17 11.93
N LEU A 75 -20.14 3.12 12.96
CA LEU A 75 -18.73 2.68 12.85
C LEU A 75 -18.61 1.25 12.28
N ARG A 76 -19.51 0.34 12.67
CA ARG A 76 -19.54 -1.02 12.09
C ARG A 76 -19.88 -1.00 10.61
N THR A 77 -20.79 -0.13 10.18
CA THR A 77 -21.14 0.00 8.76
C THR A 77 -20.03 0.66 7.95
N GLU A 78 -19.39 1.69 8.49
CA GLU A 78 -18.26 2.40 7.88
C GLU A 78 -17.09 1.44 7.68
N VAL A 79 -16.60 0.80 8.75
CA VAL A 79 -15.49 -0.16 8.68
C VAL A 79 -15.79 -1.31 7.71
N LYS A 80 -17.03 -1.81 7.66
CA LYS A 80 -17.39 -2.87 6.72
C LYS A 80 -17.33 -2.39 5.27
N THR A 81 -17.70 -1.13 5.03
CA THR A 81 -17.68 -0.51 3.71
C THR A 81 -16.26 -0.28 3.26
N GLU A 82 -15.42 0.34 4.10
CA GLU A 82 -14.00 0.55 3.82
C GLU A 82 -13.25 -0.76 3.53
N ILE A 83 -13.51 -1.82 4.32
CA ILE A 83 -12.90 -3.14 4.07
C ILE A 83 -13.34 -3.72 2.71
N ALA A 84 -14.60 -3.50 2.31
CA ALA A 84 -15.10 -3.96 1.02
C ALA A 84 -14.49 -3.17 -0.14
N GLU A 85 -14.37 -1.85 0.01
CA GLU A 85 -13.72 -0.96 -0.96
C GLU A 85 -12.25 -1.32 -1.14
N LEU A 86 -11.48 -1.41 -0.04
CA LEU A 86 -10.07 -1.82 -0.06
C LEU A 86 -9.87 -3.21 -0.70
N ARG A 87 -10.76 -4.18 -0.41
CA ARG A 87 -10.70 -5.49 -1.08
C ARG A 87 -10.89 -5.38 -2.60
N THR A 88 -11.75 -4.48 -3.03
CA THR A 88 -12.08 -4.30 -4.45
C THR A 88 -10.93 -3.58 -5.16
N GLU A 89 -10.38 -2.54 -4.54
CA GLU A 89 -9.21 -1.81 -5.02
C GLU A 89 -7.99 -2.73 -5.18
N VAL A 90 -7.60 -3.44 -4.12
CA VAL A 90 -6.45 -4.39 -4.16
C VAL A 90 -6.64 -5.46 -5.24
N LYS A 91 -7.87 -5.96 -5.43
CA LYS A 91 -8.15 -6.95 -6.48
C LYS A 91 -7.96 -6.37 -7.88
N THR A 92 -8.37 -5.12 -8.08
CA THR A 92 -8.21 -4.39 -9.35
C THR A 92 -6.73 -4.14 -9.63
N GLU A 93 -5.99 -3.59 -8.66
CA GLU A 93 -4.55 -3.33 -8.80
C GLU A 93 -3.75 -4.60 -9.13
N ILE A 94 -4.07 -5.72 -8.48
CA ILE A 94 -3.43 -7.02 -8.77
C ILE A 94 -3.73 -7.46 -10.22
N ALA A 95 -4.95 -7.24 -10.71
CA ALA A 95 -5.32 -7.61 -12.08
C ALA A 95 -4.64 -6.72 -13.12
N GLU A 96 -4.54 -5.42 -12.84
CA GLU A 96 -3.84 -4.44 -13.68
C GLU A 96 -2.35 -4.75 -13.75
N LEU A 97 -1.69 -4.94 -12.61
CA LEU A 97 -0.26 -5.30 -12.56
C LEU A 97 0.01 -6.62 -13.29
N ARG A 98 -0.87 -7.62 -13.15
CA ARG A 98 -0.73 -8.88 -13.88
C ARG A 98 -0.81 -8.68 -15.39
N THR A 99 -1.70 -7.80 -15.84
CA THR A 99 -1.87 -7.47 -17.26
C THR A 99 -0.63 -6.73 -17.78
N GLU A 100 -0.18 -5.71 -17.05
CA GLU A 100 1.04 -4.95 -17.38
C GLU A 100 2.26 -5.86 -17.50
N MET A 101 2.47 -6.76 -16.53
CA MET A 101 3.57 -7.72 -16.58
C MET A 101 3.47 -8.67 -17.78
N GLN A 102 2.26 -9.16 -18.11
CA GLN A 102 2.07 -10.02 -19.28
C GLN A 102 2.38 -9.30 -20.59
N THR A 103 1.92 -8.06 -20.73
CA THR A 103 2.20 -7.19 -21.87
C THR A 103 3.70 -6.92 -21.99
N GLY A 104 4.34 -6.46 -20.91
CA GLY A 104 5.78 -6.19 -20.92
C GLY A 104 6.63 -7.41 -21.26
N PHE A 105 6.26 -8.61 -20.76
CA PHE A 105 6.95 -9.84 -21.18
C PHE A 105 6.72 -10.21 -22.65
N ALA A 106 5.55 -9.91 -23.21
CA ALA A 106 5.27 -10.13 -24.63
C ALA A 106 6.09 -9.18 -25.51
N GLU A 107 6.19 -7.90 -25.13
CA GLU A 107 7.01 -6.89 -25.81
C GLU A 107 8.49 -7.28 -25.82
N VAL A 108 9.06 -7.62 -24.66
CA VAL A 108 10.47 -8.07 -24.58
C VAL A 108 10.72 -9.32 -25.44
N ARG A 109 9.76 -10.25 -25.51
CA ARG A 109 9.88 -11.42 -26.40
C ARG A 109 9.86 -11.04 -27.88
N ALA A 110 9.06 -10.05 -28.26
CA ALA A 110 9.00 -9.54 -29.61
C ALA A 110 10.33 -8.86 -30.00
N GLU A 111 10.85 -7.98 -29.13
CA GLU A 111 12.15 -7.32 -29.34
C GLU A 111 13.29 -8.34 -29.47
N ILE A 112 13.31 -9.38 -28.62
CA ILE A 112 14.31 -10.46 -28.74
C ILE A 112 14.20 -11.20 -30.08
N ALA A 113 12.98 -11.41 -30.60
CA ALA A 113 12.78 -12.07 -31.88
C ALA A 113 13.24 -11.19 -33.06
N GLU A 114 13.00 -9.88 -32.98
CA GLU A 114 13.48 -8.90 -33.94
C GLU A 114 15.01 -8.86 -33.97
N VAL A 115 15.66 -8.68 -32.82
CA VAL A 115 17.13 -8.68 -32.71
C VAL A 115 17.74 -9.99 -33.24
N ARG A 116 17.10 -11.15 -33.01
CA ARG A 116 17.55 -12.43 -33.57
C ARG A 116 17.48 -12.45 -35.10
N THR A 117 16.47 -11.81 -35.68
CA THR A 117 16.29 -11.69 -37.13
C THR A 117 17.39 -10.79 -37.71
N GLU A 118 17.61 -9.62 -37.11
CA GLU A 118 18.68 -8.70 -37.52
C GLU A 118 20.06 -9.37 -37.45
N ILE A 119 20.35 -10.12 -36.37
CA ILE A 119 21.61 -10.87 -36.24
C ILE A 119 21.76 -11.91 -37.36
N ALA A 120 20.68 -12.58 -37.77
CA ALA A 120 20.71 -13.57 -38.84
C ALA A 120 20.96 -12.91 -40.21
N GLU A 121 20.37 -11.74 -40.45
CA GLU A 121 20.61 -10.93 -41.65
C GLU A 121 22.07 -10.48 -41.73
N VAL A 122 22.60 -9.87 -40.67
CA VAL A 122 24.01 -9.45 -40.60
C VAL A 122 24.96 -10.62 -40.82
N ARG A 123 24.67 -11.81 -40.28
CA ARG A 123 25.49 -13.01 -40.53
C ARG A 123 25.49 -13.41 -42.01
N THR A 124 24.34 -13.27 -42.68
CA THR A 124 24.19 -13.56 -44.11
C THR A 124 24.98 -12.55 -44.94
N GLU A 125 24.89 -11.25 -44.62
CA GLU A 125 25.67 -10.20 -45.27
C GLU A 125 27.18 -10.43 -45.11
N ILE A 126 27.65 -10.73 -43.89
CA ILE A 126 29.07 -11.06 -43.64
C ILE A 126 29.52 -12.27 -44.46
N ALA A 127 28.68 -13.31 -44.57
CA ALA A 127 28.98 -14.48 -45.38
C ALA A 127 29.10 -14.12 -46.87
N GLY A 128 28.20 -13.27 -47.38
CA GLY A 128 28.24 -12.72 -48.74
C GLY A 128 29.53 -11.94 -49.00
N VAL A 129 29.84 -10.95 -48.17
CA VAL A 129 31.08 -10.16 -48.27
C VAL A 129 32.33 -11.05 -48.26
N ARG A 130 32.35 -12.08 -47.40
CA ARG A 130 33.45 -13.04 -47.35
C ARG A 130 33.60 -13.83 -48.64
N ALA A 131 32.49 -14.27 -49.24
CA ALA A 131 32.50 -15.00 -50.50
C ALA A 131 33.00 -14.11 -51.65
N ASP A 132 32.52 -12.86 -51.73
CA ASP A 132 32.94 -11.89 -52.73
C ASP A 132 34.45 -11.61 -52.65
N LEU A 133 34.96 -11.37 -51.44
CA LEU A 133 36.40 -11.17 -51.21
C LEU A 133 37.23 -12.40 -51.61
N GLN A 134 36.75 -13.62 -51.32
CA GLN A 134 37.41 -14.85 -51.76
C GLN A 134 37.45 -14.97 -53.28
N GLY A 135 36.34 -14.62 -53.95
CA GLY A 135 36.24 -14.56 -55.41
C GLY A 135 37.28 -13.61 -56.01
N GLN A 136 37.29 -12.35 -55.54
CA GLN A 136 38.25 -11.32 -55.99
C GLN A 136 39.71 -11.77 -55.77
N VAL A 137 40.03 -12.35 -54.62
CA VAL A 137 41.39 -12.87 -54.35
C VAL A 137 41.77 -14.01 -55.31
N SER A 138 40.83 -14.89 -55.67
CA SER A 138 41.06 -15.97 -56.63
C SER A 138 41.32 -15.44 -58.04
N GLU A 139 40.53 -14.45 -58.47
CA GLU A 139 40.68 -13.76 -59.75
C GLU A 139 42.05 -13.09 -59.87
N ILE A 140 42.44 -12.27 -58.88
CA ILE A 140 43.76 -11.63 -58.81
C ILE A 140 44.88 -12.68 -58.86
N LYS A 141 44.77 -13.79 -58.12
CA LYS A 141 45.75 -14.90 -58.20
C LYS A 141 45.81 -15.55 -59.58
N GLY A 142 44.69 -15.60 -60.30
CA GLY A 142 44.62 -16.03 -61.70
C GLY A 142 45.39 -15.09 -62.61
N GLU A 143 45.10 -13.79 -62.54
CA GLU A 143 45.76 -12.75 -63.32
C GLU A 143 47.28 -12.73 -63.08
N VAL A 144 47.71 -12.78 -61.81
CA VAL A 144 49.14 -12.82 -61.44
C VAL A 144 49.85 -14.05 -62.02
N ARG A 145 49.19 -15.22 -62.05
CA ARG A 145 49.76 -16.42 -62.69
C ARG A 145 49.92 -16.25 -64.20
N THR A 146 48.94 -15.64 -64.86
CA THR A 146 48.99 -15.35 -66.30
C THR A 146 50.12 -14.38 -66.61
N ILE A 147 50.22 -13.27 -65.87
CA ILE A 147 51.30 -12.29 -66.01
C ILE A 147 52.67 -12.98 -65.83
N ARG A 148 52.83 -13.82 -64.79
CA ARG A 148 54.08 -14.54 -64.56
C ARG A 148 54.46 -15.49 -65.70
N ARG A 149 53.48 -16.18 -66.31
CA ARG A 149 53.72 -17.04 -67.48
C ARG A 149 54.16 -16.23 -68.70
N LEU A 150 53.45 -15.13 -68.98
CA LEU A 150 53.78 -14.23 -70.08
C LEU A 150 55.18 -13.63 -69.92
N PHE A 151 55.52 -13.21 -68.70
CA PHE A 151 56.86 -12.73 -68.36
C PHE A 151 57.93 -13.79 -68.63
N TRP A 152 57.75 -15.03 -68.15
CA TRP A 152 58.72 -16.11 -68.43
C TRP A 152 58.84 -16.44 -69.92
N ALA A 153 57.73 -16.47 -70.66
CA ALA A 153 57.73 -16.70 -72.10
C ALA A 153 58.51 -15.60 -72.84
N LEU A 154 58.33 -14.34 -72.42
CA LEU A 154 59.08 -13.19 -72.93
C LEU A 154 60.58 -13.35 -72.65
N VAL A 155 60.97 -13.64 -71.41
CA VAL A 155 62.38 -13.82 -71.01
C VAL A 155 63.05 -14.95 -71.81
N VAL A 156 62.41 -16.12 -71.89
CA VAL A 156 62.91 -17.26 -72.68
C VAL A 156 63.03 -16.90 -74.17
N GLY A 157 62.02 -16.21 -74.73
CA GLY A 157 62.05 -15.77 -76.12
C GLY A 157 63.21 -14.82 -76.44
N ILE A 158 63.50 -13.87 -75.53
CA ILE A 158 64.65 -12.96 -75.66
C ILE A 158 65.98 -13.74 -75.61
N LEU A 159 66.14 -14.63 -74.61
CA LEU A 159 67.35 -15.44 -74.47
C LEU A 159 67.58 -16.36 -75.68
N LEU A 160 66.53 -17.03 -76.18
CA LEU A 160 66.61 -17.89 -77.36
C LEU A 160 67.03 -17.11 -78.60
N ARG A 161 66.46 -15.92 -78.81
CA ARG A 161 66.85 -15.03 -79.91
C ARG A 161 68.31 -14.58 -79.80
N MET A 162 68.79 -14.29 -78.60
CA MET A 162 70.17 -13.89 -78.33
C MET A 162 71.16 -15.02 -78.67
N VAL A 163 70.88 -16.25 -78.24
CA VAL A 163 71.72 -17.43 -78.54
C VAL A 163 71.77 -17.73 -80.04
N LEU A 164 70.62 -17.73 -80.73
CA LEU A 164 70.56 -18.02 -82.17
C LEU A 164 71.26 -16.96 -83.03
N SER A 165 71.33 -15.72 -82.57
CA SER A 165 71.97 -14.62 -83.30
C SER A 165 73.49 -14.54 -83.06
N SER A 166 74.04 -15.32 -82.12
CA SER A 166 75.45 -15.23 -81.70
C SER A 166 76.17 -16.58 -81.85
N PRO A 167 76.90 -16.83 -82.96
CA PRO A 167 77.61 -18.09 -83.21
C PRO A 167 78.77 -18.39 -82.25
N GLU A 168 79.17 -17.43 -81.40
CA GLU A 168 80.14 -17.66 -80.31
C GLU A 168 79.47 -18.22 -79.05
N LEU A 169 78.22 -17.86 -78.76
CA LEU A 169 77.47 -18.34 -77.59
C LEU A 169 77.01 -19.78 -77.77
N THR A 170 76.68 -20.20 -78.99
CA THR A 170 76.35 -21.59 -79.32
C THR A 170 77.53 -22.52 -79.05
N LYS A 171 78.74 -22.13 -79.49
CA LYS A 171 79.99 -22.87 -79.22
C LYS A 171 80.34 -22.96 -77.73
N LEU A 172 80.12 -21.89 -76.95
CA LEU A 172 80.42 -21.85 -75.51
C LEU A 172 79.50 -22.76 -74.67
N LEU A 173 78.27 -23.01 -75.13
CA LEU A 173 77.29 -23.85 -74.45
C LEU A 173 77.36 -25.33 -74.84
N GLY A 174 78.26 -25.71 -75.74
CA GLY A 174 78.44 -27.11 -76.17
C GLY A 174 77.33 -27.65 -77.08
N PHE A 175 76.58 -26.76 -77.74
CA PHE A 175 75.58 -27.10 -78.78
C PHE A 175 76.16 -26.99 -80.19
#